data_AF-A0A382XEP7-F1
#
_entry.id   AF-A0A382XEP7-F1
#
_cell.length_a   1.000
_cell.length_b   1.000
_cell.length_c   1.000
_cell.angle_alpha   90.00
_cell.angle_beta   90.00
_cell.angle_gamma   90.00
#
_symmetry.space_group_name_H-M   'P 1'
#
loop_
_entity.id
_entity.type
_entity.pdbx_description
1 polymer ?
#
loop_
_entity_poly.entity_id
_entity_poly.type
_entity_poly.pdbx_seq_one_letter_code
_entity_poly.pdbx_strand_id
1 'polypeptide(L)'
;MKKFLGILVLGIGIVLSIPKSVQAVGTCNVTVDGSYGFPNKIHYCTDNNVMEISVKMERNWALADLNTNTANNVSITITATGSMLSNKSGAATITGNGTDGATIINAGTVRAGINTINFNTGTNVTITNQSGGVIKAEHATLDERNTAIKANGTGFTLNNSGDITATGINTILTGENSTIINNSGGTIQGDRYGINGTGTNSGTSSTITNSGNIYGTTNRAIYINGSNYTITNQSGGLIRAGSDGSTNTS
;
A
#
# COMPACT_ATOMS: atom_id res chain seq x y z
N MET A 1 59.77 25.85 17.58
CA MET A 1 59.58 24.49 17.03
C MET A 1 58.08 24.25 16.84
N LYS A 2 57.69 23.77 15.66
CA LYS A 2 56.30 23.55 15.23
C LYS A 2 55.76 22.19 15.73
N LYS A 3 54.42 22.08 15.76
CA LYS A 3 53.55 20.87 15.73
C LYS A 3 53.30 20.21 17.10
N PHE A 4 52.12 19.69 17.47
CA PHE A 4 50.97 19.17 16.72
C PHE A 4 49.66 19.45 17.46
N LEU A 5 48.62 19.83 16.71
CA LEU A 5 47.21 19.87 17.10
C LEU A 5 46.64 18.46 16.88
N GLY A 6 46.05 17.85 17.91
CA GLY A 6 45.45 16.52 17.84
C GLY A 6 44.09 16.50 18.52
N ILE A 7 43.10 17.20 17.95
CA ILE A 7 41.70 16.99 18.32
C ILE A 7 41.25 15.73 17.60
N LEU A 8 41.31 14.62 18.34
CA LEU A 8 40.67 13.37 17.97
C LEU A 8 39.16 13.60 18.00
N VAL A 9 38.57 13.81 16.83
CA VAL A 9 37.13 13.72 16.63
C VAL A 9 36.74 12.28 16.93
N LEU A 10 36.35 12.01 18.17
CA LEU A 10 35.61 10.79 18.50
C LEU A 10 34.26 10.89 17.79
N GLY A 11 34.26 10.40 16.56
CA GLY A 11 33.06 9.99 15.85
C GLY A 11 32.44 8.80 16.57
N ILE A 12 31.87 9.04 17.75
CA ILE A 12 30.80 8.18 18.25
C ILE A 12 29.55 8.64 17.52
N GLY A 13 29.45 8.21 16.26
CA GLY A 13 28.16 8.03 15.63
C GLY A 13 27.45 6.97 16.44
N ILE A 14 26.82 7.37 17.55
CA ILE A 14 25.76 6.60 18.17
C ILE A 14 24.65 6.59 17.13
N VAL A 15 24.74 5.66 16.17
CA VAL A 15 23.56 5.11 15.56
C VAL A 15 22.86 4.45 16.72
N LEU A 16 21.96 5.20 17.36
CA LEU A 16 20.99 4.66 18.29
C LEU A 16 20.08 3.79 17.42
N SER A 17 20.55 2.59 17.08
CA SER A 17 19.78 1.53 16.45
C SER A 17 18.82 1.07 17.52
N ILE A 18 17.74 1.82 17.72
CA ILE A 18 16.63 1.41 18.56
C ILE A 18 16.22 0.03 18.04
N PRO A 19 16.40 -1.04 18.83
CA PRO A 19 16.07 -2.38 18.38
C PRO A 19 14.61 -2.40 17.95
N LYS A 20 14.31 -3.05 16.80
CA LYS A 20 12.92 -3.20 16.31
C LYS A 20 11.97 -3.72 17.42
N SER A 21 12.50 -4.48 18.38
CA SER A 21 11.79 -5.05 19.53
C SER A 21 11.35 -4.05 20.62
N VAL A 22 11.92 -2.84 20.72
CA VAL A 22 11.53 -1.86 21.77
C VAL A 22 10.26 -1.08 21.38
N GLN A 23 9.85 -1.13 20.11
CA GLN A 23 8.71 -0.38 19.57
C GLN A 23 7.49 -1.25 19.21
N ALA A 24 7.59 -2.55 19.42
CA ALA A 24 6.56 -3.53 19.09
C ALA A 24 6.03 -4.17 20.38
N VAL A 25 4.71 -4.36 20.45
CA VAL A 25 4.07 -4.86 21.69
C VAL A 25 2.91 -5.83 21.41
N GLY A 26 2.30 -5.84 20.22
CA GLY A 26 1.07 -6.59 19.96
C GLY A 26 1.22 -7.69 18.91
N THR A 27 0.56 -8.82 19.15
CA THR A 27 0.20 -9.75 18.07
C THR A 27 -0.93 -9.15 17.24
N CYS A 28 -1.12 -9.60 16.00
CA CYS A 28 -2.24 -9.17 15.17
C CYS A 28 -3.55 -9.90 15.46
N ASN A 29 -3.64 -10.72 16.51
CA ASN A 29 -4.91 -11.38 16.88
C ASN A 29 -5.67 -10.51 17.88
N VAL A 30 -6.23 -9.40 17.41
CA VAL A 30 -6.71 -8.32 18.29
C VAL A 30 -7.75 -7.42 17.63
N THR A 31 -8.65 -6.88 18.46
CA THR A 31 -9.53 -5.76 18.10
C THR A 31 -8.96 -4.47 18.69
N VAL A 32 -8.70 -3.48 17.84
CA VAL A 32 -8.22 -2.15 18.20
C VAL A 32 -9.41 -1.20 18.23
N ASP A 33 -9.89 -0.91 19.43
CA ASP A 33 -11.00 -0.02 19.73
C ASP A 33 -10.58 1.14 20.67
N GLY A 34 -11.55 1.90 21.18
CA GLY A 34 -11.29 3.04 22.07
C GLY A 34 -10.66 2.68 23.43
N SER A 35 -10.65 1.39 23.80
CA SER A 35 -10.06 0.87 25.04
C SER A 35 -8.68 0.25 24.79
N TYR A 36 -8.25 0.15 23.53
CA TYR A 36 -6.99 -0.50 23.19
C TYR A 36 -5.80 0.33 23.66
N GLY A 37 -4.94 -0.25 24.49
CA GLY A 37 -3.82 0.45 25.13
C GLY A 37 -2.58 0.64 24.25
N PHE A 38 -2.52 0.00 23.07
CA PHE A 38 -1.32 0.00 22.21
C PHE A 38 -1.54 0.48 20.75
N PRO A 39 -2.41 1.47 20.46
CA PRO A 39 -2.76 1.86 19.09
C PRO A 39 -1.60 2.49 18.32
N ASN A 40 -0.50 2.83 19.01
CA ASN A 40 0.72 3.41 18.45
C ASN A 40 1.89 2.42 18.33
N LYS A 41 1.66 1.11 18.53
CA LYS A 41 2.67 0.04 18.48
C LYS A 41 2.61 -0.75 17.17
N ILE A 42 3.68 -1.52 16.90
CA ILE A 42 3.75 -2.35 15.68
C ILE A 42 3.04 -3.63 16.07
N HIS A 43 2.13 -4.08 15.22
CA HIS A 43 1.45 -5.35 15.34
C HIS A 43 2.12 -6.36 14.43
N TYR A 44 2.69 -7.40 15.04
CA TYR A 44 3.30 -8.49 14.29
C TYR A 44 2.28 -9.58 14.05
N CYS A 45 2.08 -9.91 12.78
CA CYS A 45 1.13 -10.92 12.39
C CYS A 45 1.87 -12.21 12.06
N THR A 46 1.36 -13.32 12.57
CA THR A 46 1.75 -14.67 12.14
C THR A 46 0.56 -15.35 11.47
N ASP A 47 0.74 -16.62 11.07
CA ASP A 47 -0.29 -17.40 10.39
C ASP A 47 -1.67 -17.29 11.05
N ASN A 48 -2.69 -17.10 10.22
CA ASN A 48 -4.10 -17.04 10.59
C ASN A 48 -4.48 -15.95 11.62
N ASN A 49 -3.62 -14.96 11.83
CA ASN A 49 -3.95 -13.84 12.71
C ASN A 49 -5.08 -12.98 12.11
N VAL A 50 -5.94 -12.45 12.97
CA VAL A 50 -7.05 -11.58 12.59
C VAL A 50 -7.01 -10.28 13.39
N MET A 51 -6.84 -9.17 12.69
CA MET A 51 -6.80 -7.83 13.27
C MET A 51 -8.01 -7.01 12.82
N GLU A 52 -8.75 -6.45 13.77
CA GLU A 52 -9.85 -5.52 13.49
C GLU A 52 -9.53 -4.13 14.05
N ILE A 53 -9.80 -3.07 13.28
CA ILE A 53 -9.45 -1.70 13.62
C ILE A 53 -10.70 -0.84 13.48
N SER A 54 -11.20 -0.35 14.61
CA SER A 54 -12.41 0.49 14.69
C SER A 54 -12.16 1.92 15.15
N VAL A 55 -10.91 2.24 15.45
CA VAL A 55 -10.45 3.58 15.80
C VAL A 55 -9.26 4.01 14.98
N LYS A 56 -8.89 5.28 15.11
CA LYS A 56 -7.69 5.83 14.50
C LYS A 56 -6.43 5.30 15.19
N MET A 57 -5.58 4.65 14.42
CA MET A 57 -4.20 4.33 14.74
C MET A 57 -3.28 5.23 13.91
N GLU A 58 -2.47 6.04 14.57
CA GLU A 58 -1.50 6.92 13.91
C GLU A 58 -0.14 6.82 14.58
N ARG A 59 0.90 6.70 13.76
CA ARG A 59 2.27 6.69 14.26
C ARG A 59 3.28 7.00 13.17
N ASN A 60 4.54 7.07 13.59
CA ASN A 60 5.62 7.31 12.66
C ASN A 60 6.00 6.09 11.82
N TRP A 61 5.76 4.81 12.14
CA TRP A 61 6.28 3.66 11.34
C TRP A 61 5.15 2.73 10.86
N ALA A 62 5.48 1.55 10.30
CA ALA A 62 4.49 0.53 9.95
C ALA A 62 3.62 0.15 11.15
N LEU A 63 2.33 -0.06 10.87
CA LEU A 63 1.33 -0.39 11.88
C LEU A 63 1.09 -1.89 11.95
N ALA A 64 1.01 -2.57 10.80
CA ALA A 64 0.93 -4.02 10.72
C ALA A 64 2.10 -4.59 9.90
N ASP A 65 2.82 -5.55 10.50
CA ASP A 65 3.98 -6.21 9.90
C ASP A 65 3.80 -7.73 9.93
N LEU A 66 3.58 -8.29 8.76
CA LEU A 66 3.36 -9.72 8.52
C LEU A 66 4.67 -10.44 8.14
N ASN A 67 5.80 -9.71 8.09
CA ASN A 67 7.09 -10.24 7.63
C ASN A 67 7.83 -11.04 8.70
N THR A 68 7.28 -11.20 9.91
CA THR A 68 8.03 -11.77 11.02
C THR A 68 8.36 -13.25 10.83
N ASN A 69 7.58 -14.02 10.04
CA ASN A 69 7.82 -15.45 9.78
C ASN A 69 7.06 -15.97 8.53
N THR A 70 7.06 -15.27 7.38
CA THR A 70 6.22 -15.63 6.20
C THR A 70 4.78 -15.96 6.61
N ALA A 71 4.06 -14.96 7.14
CA ALA A 71 2.74 -15.19 7.71
C ALA A 71 1.73 -15.53 6.61
N ASN A 72 0.97 -16.62 6.76
CA ASN A 72 -0.05 -17.05 5.80
C ASN A 72 -1.47 -16.75 6.31
N ASN A 73 -2.39 -16.44 5.41
CA ASN A 73 -3.82 -16.25 5.69
C ASN A 73 -4.11 -15.21 6.79
N VAL A 74 -3.32 -14.14 6.86
CA VAL A 74 -3.57 -13.03 7.79
C VAL A 74 -4.75 -12.21 7.31
N SER A 75 -5.66 -11.84 8.21
CA SER A 75 -6.77 -10.93 7.92
C SER A 75 -6.63 -9.61 8.68
N ILE A 76 -6.74 -8.49 7.97
CA ILE A 76 -6.82 -7.15 8.56
C ILE A 76 -8.10 -6.48 8.09
N THR A 77 -8.96 -6.08 9.02
CA THR A 77 -10.18 -5.33 8.75
C THR A 77 -10.10 -3.95 9.37
N ILE A 78 -10.21 -2.90 8.55
CA ILE A 78 -10.32 -1.51 8.98
C ILE A 78 -11.75 -1.06 8.71
N THR A 79 -12.51 -0.78 9.77
CA THR A 79 -13.89 -0.30 9.66
C THR A 79 -13.94 1.17 9.20
N ALA A 80 -15.13 1.70 8.92
CA ALA A 80 -15.31 3.08 8.46
C ALA A 80 -14.78 4.14 9.44
N THR A 81 -14.83 3.86 10.75
CA THR A 81 -14.26 4.73 11.80
C THR A 81 -12.79 4.42 12.09
N GLY A 82 -12.31 3.28 11.60
CA GLY A 82 -10.92 2.86 11.70
C GLY A 82 -10.01 3.66 10.79
N SER A 83 -8.77 3.86 11.23
CA SER A 83 -7.72 4.32 10.31
C SER A 83 -6.34 3.82 10.73
N MET A 84 -5.47 3.64 9.74
CA MET A 84 -4.07 3.30 9.94
C MET A 84 -3.21 4.32 9.20
N LEU A 85 -2.52 5.19 9.94
CA LEU A 85 -1.77 6.31 9.38
C LEU A 85 -0.29 6.20 9.77
N SER A 86 0.58 5.99 8.79
CA SER A 86 2.03 6.05 8.93
C SER A 86 2.55 7.40 8.45
N ASN A 87 3.23 8.13 9.33
CA ASN A 87 3.79 9.45 9.03
C ASN A 87 5.28 9.42 8.60
N LYS A 88 5.95 8.25 8.59
CA LYS A 88 7.33 8.17 8.10
C LYS A 88 7.36 8.05 6.60
N SER A 89 8.15 8.94 6.04
CA SER A 89 8.51 9.05 4.65
C SER A 89 8.94 7.75 3.97
N GLY A 90 9.52 6.79 4.71
CA GLY A 90 10.01 5.52 4.17
C GLY A 90 9.33 4.26 4.70
N ALA A 91 8.17 4.35 5.34
CA ALA A 91 7.48 3.18 5.91
C ALA A 91 6.09 2.98 5.30
N ALA A 92 5.82 1.74 4.89
CA ALA A 92 4.48 1.23 4.60
C ALA A 92 3.62 1.25 5.87
N THR A 93 2.30 1.27 5.73
CA THR A 93 1.37 1.10 6.85
C THR A 93 1.13 -0.39 7.13
N ILE A 94 0.97 -1.18 6.07
CA ILE A 94 0.84 -2.64 6.11
C ILE A 94 1.96 -3.22 5.24
N THR A 95 2.71 -4.19 5.76
CA THR A 95 3.79 -4.86 5.02
C THR A 95 3.74 -6.37 5.22
N GLY A 96 3.89 -7.13 4.14
CA GLY A 96 3.80 -8.61 4.15
C GLY A 96 4.53 -9.26 2.98
N ASN A 97 5.78 -8.88 2.75
CA ASN A 97 6.64 -9.55 1.78
C ASN A 97 6.88 -11.01 2.22
N GLY A 98 6.57 -11.96 1.34
CA GLY A 98 6.65 -13.40 1.64
C GLY A 98 5.43 -13.96 2.38
N THR A 99 4.37 -13.17 2.55
CA THR A 99 3.06 -13.65 3.00
C THR A 99 2.30 -14.28 1.84
N ASP A 100 1.65 -15.42 2.09
CA ASP A 100 0.65 -16.00 1.18
C ASP A 100 -0.78 -15.82 1.72
N GLY A 101 -1.72 -15.43 0.85
CA GLY A 101 -3.14 -15.43 1.19
C GLY A 101 -3.61 -14.34 2.16
N ALA A 102 -2.85 -13.25 2.35
CA ALA A 102 -3.31 -12.15 3.19
C ALA A 102 -4.57 -11.49 2.62
N THR A 103 -5.52 -11.17 3.50
CA THR A 103 -6.76 -10.46 3.17
C THR A 103 -6.81 -9.13 3.91
N ILE A 104 -7.02 -8.03 3.19
CA ILE A 104 -7.22 -6.69 3.75
C ILE A 104 -8.58 -6.17 3.33
N ILE A 105 -9.40 -5.79 4.29
CA ILE A 105 -10.70 -5.16 4.07
C ILE A 105 -10.62 -3.75 4.65
N ASN A 106 -10.74 -2.73 3.80
CA ASN A 106 -10.68 -1.34 4.20
C ASN A 106 -12.00 -0.63 3.90
N ALA A 107 -12.64 -0.08 4.93
CA ALA A 107 -13.73 0.89 4.83
C ALA A 107 -13.34 2.26 5.41
N GLY A 108 -12.19 2.35 6.07
CA GLY A 108 -11.67 3.58 6.69
C GLY A 108 -10.52 4.19 5.89
N THR A 109 -9.56 4.80 6.58
CA THR A 109 -8.37 5.40 5.93
C THR A 109 -7.10 4.61 6.22
N VAL A 110 -6.41 4.16 5.17
CA VAL A 110 -5.03 3.66 5.23
C VAL A 110 -4.13 4.64 4.50
N ARG A 111 -3.19 5.26 5.20
CA ARG A 111 -2.28 6.25 4.61
C ARG A 111 -0.84 5.99 5.01
N ALA A 112 0.08 6.13 4.07
CA ALA A 112 1.51 6.15 4.35
C ALA A 112 2.25 7.12 3.44
N GLY A 113 3.52 7.37 3.76
CA GLY A 113 4.41 8.09 2.87
C GLY A 113 4.76 7.28 1.62
N ILE A 114 5.30 6.06 1.80
CA ILE A 114 5.75 5.18 0.71
C ILE A 114 5.10 3.80 0.85
N ASN A 115 4.73 3.18 -0.27
CA ASN A 115 4.20 1.81 -0.36
C ASN A 115 3.15 1.53 0.71
N THR A 116 2.06 2.31 0.73
CA THR A 116 1.06 2.30 1.83
C THR A 116 0.66 0.90 2.24
N ILE A 117 0.41 0.04 1.26
CA ILE A 117 0.32 -1.41 1.42
C ILE A 117 1.42 -2.06 0.58
N ASN A 118 2.29 -2.84 1.22
CA ASN A 118 3.48 -3.43 0.59
C ASN A 118 3.55 -4.95 0.72
N PHE A 119 3.20 -5.64 -0.35
CA PHE A 119 3.34 -7.09 -0.56
C PHE A 119 4.19 -7.35 -1.80
N ASN A 120 5.36 -6.70 -1.91
CA ASN A 120 6.23 -6.79 -3.08
C ASN A 120 6.59 -8.24 -3.47
N THR A 121 6.67 -9.15 -2.50
CA THR A 121 6.87 -10.59 -2.76
C THR A 121 5.79 -11.47 -2.13
N GLY A 122 4.67 -10.88 -1.68
CA GLY A 122 3.55 -11.64 -1.15
C GLY A 122 2.72 -12.23 -2.30
N THR A 123 2.16 -13.41 -2.08
CA THR A 123 1.36 -14.15 -3.06
C THR A 123 -0.09 -14.27 -2.64
N ASN A 124 -1.00 -14.39 -3.61
CA ASN A 124 -2.44 -14.60 -3.36
C ASN A 124 -3.07 -13.55 -2.42
N VAL A 125 -2.54 -12.32 -2.44
CA VAL A 125 -3.00 -11.24 -1.56
C VAL A 125 -4.31 -10.66 -2.09
N THR A 126 -5.31 -10.56 -1.24
CA THR A 126 -6.60 -9.95 -1.57
C THR A 126 -6.80 -8.65 -0.81
N ILE A 127 -7.11 -7.57 -1.53
CA ILE A 127 -7.47 -6.27 -0.94
C ILE A 127 -8.87 -5.90 -1.41
N THR A 128 -9.75 -5.61 -0.46
CA THR A 128 -11.07 -5.02 -0.71
C THR A 128 -11.08 -3.61 -0.13
N ASN A 129 -11.13 -2.60 -0.98
CA ASN A 129 -11.35 -1.22 -0.57
C ASN A 129 -12.83 -0.89 -0.79
N GLN A 130 -13.60 -0.86 0.29
CA GLN A 130 -15.03 -0.62 0.29
C GLN A 130 -15.37 0.83 -0.08
N SER A 131 -16.65 1.09 -0.36
CA SER A 131 -17.14 2.46 -0.55
C SER A 131 -16.83 3.31 0.69
N GLY A 132 -16.34 4.53 0.48
CA GLY A 132 -15.83 5.41 1.54
C GLY A 132 -14.43 5.06 2.07
N GLY A 133 -13.90 3.89 1.71
CA GLY A 133 -12.54 3.48 2.04
C GLY A 133 -11.50 4.27 1.24
N VAL A 134 -10.47 4.74 1.93
CA VAL A 134 -9.36 5.51 1.35
C VAL A 134 -8.05 4.77 1.55
N ILE A 135 -7.33 4.49 0.47
CA ILE A 135 -5.93 4.03 0.49
C ILE A 135 -5.07 5.08 -0.19
N LYS A 136 -4.19 5.74 0.57
CA LYS A 136 -3.44 6.89 0.08
C LYS A 136 -1.94 6.74 0.30
N ALA A 137 -1.14 6.98 -0.73
CA ALA A 137 0.30 7.20 -0.62
C ALA A 137 0.62 8.66 -0.90
N GLU A 138 1.02 9.39 0.14
CA GLU A 138 1.32 10.81 0.05
C GLU A 138 2.46 11.17 0.98
N HIS A 139 3.54 11.65 0.38
CA HIS A 139 4.69 12.20 1.08
C HIS A 139 5.26 13.37 0.28
N ALA A 140 5.41 14.51 0.93
CA ALA A 140 5.78 15.77 0.29
C ALA A 140 7.20 15.78 -0.31
N THR A 141 8.09 14.90 0.13
CA THR A 141 9.53 14.94 -0.26
C THR A 141 10.03 13.72 -1.03
N LEU A 142 9.21 12.68 -1.19
CA LEU A 142 9.59 11.42 -1.82
C LEU A 142 8.50 10.93 -2.76
N ASP A 143 7.75 11.88 -3.32
CA ASP A 143 6.63 11.68 -4.23
C ASP A 143 6.91 10.59 -5.27
N GLU A 144 8.05 10.63 -5.97
CA GLU A 144 8.40 9.64 -7.00
C GLU A 144 8.36 8.17 -6.50
N ARG A 145 8.58 7.93 -5.21
CA ARG A 145 8.57 6.58 -4.61
C ARG A 145 7.22 6.18 -4.02
N ASN A 146 6.24 7.08 -4.04
CA ASN A 146 4.94 6.82 -3.44
C ASN A 146 4.18 5.83 -4.31
N THR A 147 3.73 4.75 -3.69
CA THR A 147 2.84 3.77 -4.30
C THR A 147 1.80 3.40 -3.26
N ALA A 148 0.52 3.46 -3.62
CA ALA A 148 -0.55 3.13 -2.68
C ALA A 148 -0.55 1.63 -2.38
N ILE A 149 -0.49 0.81 -3.42
CA ILE A 149 -0.45 -0.65 -3.32
C ILE A 149 0.69 -1.18 -4.16
N LYS A 150 1.65 -1.84 -3.51
CA LYS A 150 2.76 -2.53 -4.17
C LYS A 150 2.61 -4.04 -3.95
N ALA A 151 2.15 -4.76 -4.97
CA ALA A 151 1.84 -6.19 -4.92
C ALA A 151 2.42 -6.91 -6.16
N ASN A 152 3.75 -7.02 -6.19
CA ASN A 152 4.51 -7.58 -7.33
C ASN A 152 4.59 -9.11 -7.33
N GLY A 153 4.17 -9.79 -6.25
CA GLY A 153 4.04 -11.24 -6.28
C GLY A 153 2.90 -11.71 -7.18
N THR A 154 2.72 -13.02 -7.27
CA THR A 154 1.69 -13.63 -8.13
C THR A 154 0.34 -13.70 -7.41
N GLY A 155 -0.76 -13.60 -8.16
CA GLY A 155 -2.11 -13.85 -7.64
C GLY A 155 -2.71 -12.69 -6.84
N PHE A 156 -2.24 -11.46 -7.03
CA PHE A 156 -2.83 -10.29 -6.37
C PHE A 156 -4.27 -10.06 -6.84
N THR A 157 -5.19 -9.86 -5.90
CA THR A 157 -6.58 -9.50 -6.18
C THR A 157 -6.95 -8.18 -5.50
N LEU A 158 -7.47 -7.23 -6.27
CA LEU A 158 -8.03 -5.98 -5.78
C LEU A 158 -9.51 -5.86 -6.16
N ASN A 159 -10.34 -5.55 -5.17
CA ASN A 159 -11.73 -5.14 -5.34
C ASN A 159 -11.93 -3.74 -4.78
N ASN A 160 -11.94 -2.72 -5.64
CA ASN A 160 -12.04 -1.32 -5.24
C ASN A 160 -13.41 -0.72 -5.51
N SER A 161 -14.01 -0.10 -4.50
CA SER A 161 -15.22 0.72 -4.57
C SER A 161 -15.06 2.07 -3.85
N GLY A 162 -13.86 2.37 -3.35
CA GLY A 162 -13.49 3.63 -2.71
C GLY A 162 -12.36 4.32 -3.46
N ASP A 163 -11.57 5.13 -2.75
CA ASP A 163 -10.49 5.92 -3.33
C ASP A 163 -9.12 5.30 -3.08
N ILE A 164 -8.35 5.08 -4.14
CA ILE A 164 -6.95 4.67 -4.07
C ILE A 164 -6.14 5.72 -4.80
N THR A 165 -5.27 6.43 -4.07
CA THR A 165 -4.52 7.56 -4.62
C THR A 165 -3.04 7.50 -4.28
N ALA A 166 -2.19 7.92 -5.21
CA ALA A 166 -0.77 8.10 -4.96
C ALA A 166 -0.23 9.36 -5.65
N THR A 167 0.59 10.12 -4.94
CA THR A 167 1.32 11.26 -5.54
C THR A 167 2.58 10.83 -6.29
N GLY A 168 2.81 9.53 -6.44
CA GLY A 168 4.03 8.99 -7.03
C GLY A 168 3.86 8.31 -8.37
N ILE A 169 4.90 7.56 -8.76
CA ILE A 169 4.96 6.94 -10.09
C ILE A 169 3.80 5.96 -10.30
N ASN A 170 3.45 5.16 -9.30
CA ASN A 170 2.39 4.16 -9.41
C ASN A 170 1.36 4.38 -8.32
N THR A 171 0.08 4.25 -8.62
CA THR A 171 -0.92 4.03 -7.56
C THR A 171 -0.94 2.57 -7.17
N ILE A 172 -1.07 1.70 -8.17
CA ILE A 172 -0.99 0.26 -8.02
C ILE A 172 0.15 -0.26 -8.88
N LEU A 173 1.08 -0.98 -8.27
CA LEU A 173 2.13 -1.72 -8.95
C LEU A 173 1.88 -3.21 -8.73
N THR A 174 1.72 -3.97 -9.81
CA THR A 174 1.26 -5.36 -9.74
C THR A 174 2.05 -6.33 -10.63
N GLY A 175 2.17 -7.58 -10.17
CA GLY A 175 2.91 -8.65 -10.81
C GLY A 175 2.08 -9.56 -11.71
N GLU A 176 2.39 -10.84 -11.67
CA GLU A 176 1.74 -11.89 -12.47
C GLU A 176 0.37 -12.29 -11.91
N ASN A 177 -0.48 -12.86 -12.77
CA ASN A 177 -1.79 -13.45 -12.45
C ASN A 177 -2.67 -12.52 -11.60
N SER A 178 -2.58 -11.22 -11.84
CA SER A 178 -3.18 -10.22 -10.98
C SER A 178 -4.56 -9.83 -11.49
N THR A 179 -5.54 -9.71 -10.60
CA THR A 179 -6.93 -9.35 -10.89
C THR A 179 -7.27 -8.03 -10.22
N ILE A 180 -7.52 -6.99 -11.01
CA ILE A 180 -7.94 -5.68 -10.51
C ILE A 180 -9.36 -5.40 -10.97
N ILE A 181 -10.26 -5.20 -10.01
CA ILE A 181 -11.65 -4.82 -10.24
C ILE A 181 -11.85 -3.44 -9.61
N ASN A 182 -12.07 -2.44 -10.45
CA ASN A 182 -12.47 -1.10 -10.01
C ASN A 182 -13.97 -0.95 -10.27
N ASN A 183 -14.78 -1.11 -9.23
CA ASN A 183 -16.23 -1.04 -9.32
C ASN A 183 -16.73 0.37 -9.59
N SER A 184 -18.01 0.47 -9.91
CA SER A 184 -18.71 1.76 -9.94
C SER A 184 -18.56 2.48 -8.59
N GLY A 185 -18.27 3.78 -8.66
CA GLY A 185 -17.94 4.61 -7.48
C GLY A 185 -16.49 4.50 -7.00
N GLY A 186 -15.70 3.55 -7.51
CA GLY A 186 -14.28 3.43 -7.20
C GLY A 186 -13.40 4.36 -8.03
N THR A 187 -12.39 4.96 -7.39
CA THR A 187 -11.37 5.79 -8.05
C THR A 187 -9.98 5.21 -7.81
N ILE A 188 -9.20 5.09 -8.88
CA ILE A 188 -7.77 4.82 -8.85
C ILE A 188 -7.07 6.00 -9.54
N GLN A 189 -6.26 6.77 -8.81
CA GLN A 189 -5.61 7.95 -9.36
C GLN A 189 -4.16 8.06 -8.93
N GLY A 190 -3.27 8.06 -9.92
CA GLY A 190 -1.85 8.30 -9.74
C GLY A 190 -1.40 9.58 -10.39
N ASP A 191 -0.27 10.11 -9.91
CA ASP A 191 0.40 11.18 -10.64
C ASP A 191 0.81 10.69 -12.04
N ARG A 192 1.64 9.65 -12.11
CA ARG A 192 2.12 9.14 -13.40
C ARG A 192 1.27 7.99 -13.93
N TYR A 193 1.11 6.93 -13.13
CA TYR A 193 0.35 5.73 -13.49
C TYR A 193 -0.73 5.41 -12.45
N GLY A 194 -1.99 5.28 -12.89
CA GLY A 194 -3.05 4.69 -12.07
C GLY A 194 -2.73 3.22 -11.79
N ILE A 195 -2.52 2.43 -12.84
CA ILE A 195 -2.09 1.03 -12.71
C ILE A 195 -0.82 0.80 -13.53
N ASN A 196 0.17 0.16 -12.91
CA ASN A 196 1.38 -0.33 -13.56
C ASN A 196 1.47 -1.86 -13.40
N GLY A 197 1.22 -2.58 -14.49
CA GLY A 197 1.33 -4.04 -14.53
C GLY A 197 2.66 -4.48 -15.10
N THR A 198 3.44 -5.26 -14.35
CA THR A 198 4.78 -5.71 -14.75
C THR A 198 4.91 -7.23 -14.90
N GLY A 199 3.87 -8.00 -14.57
CA GLY A 199 3.89 -9.47 -14.66
C GLY A 199 4.11 -10.00 -16.08
N THR A 200 5.03 -10.95 -16.25
CA THR A 200 5.21 -11.70 -17.51
C THR A 200 4.46 -13.03 -17.38
N ASN A 201 3.17 -12.97 -17.66
CA ASN A 201 2.24 -14.07 -17.41
C ASN A 201 2.48 -15.27 -18.34
N SER A 202 2.64 -16.46 -17.75
CA SER A 202 2.61 -17.75 -18.46
C SER A 202 1.43 -18.59 -17.95
N GLY A 203 0.46 -18.87 -18.82
CA GLY A 203 -0.74 -19.65 -18.49
C GLY A 203 -1.97 -18.80 -18.12
N THR A 204 -1.92 -18.00 -17.07
CA THR A 204 -3.07 -17.17 -16.61
C THR A 204 -2.83 -15.70 -16.94
N SER A 205 -3.80 -15.00 -17.52
CA SER A 205 -3.66 -13.56 -17.81
C SER A 205 -3.91 -12.72 -16.56
N SER A 206 -3.17 -11.61 -16.40
CA SER A 206 -3.61 -10.54 -15.50
C SER A 206 -4.85 -9.84 -16.09
N THR A 207 -5.79 -9.44 -15.25
CA THR A 207 -7.03 -8.79 -15.67
C THR A 207 -7.24 -7.46 -14.96
N ILE A 208 -7.75 -6.47 -15.70
CA ILE A 208 -8.18 -5.18 -15.17
C ILE A 208 -9.60 -4.94 -15.67
N THR A 209 -10.58 -4.95 -14.77
CA THR A 209 -11.98 -4.63 -15.08
C THR A 209 -12.33 -3.30 -14.43
N ASN A 210 -12.78 -2.35 -15.23
CA ASN A 210 -13.12 -1.01 -14.77
C ASN A 210 -14.58 -0.66 -15.03
N SER A 211 -15.32 -0.33 -13.97
CA SER A 211 -16.64 0.32 -14.00
C SER A 211 -16.65 1.67 -13.26
N GLY A 212 -15.51 2.08 -12.70
CA GLY A 212 -15.30 3.36 -12.02
C GLY A 212 -14.31 4.24 -12.79
N ASN A 213 -13.49 5.00 -12.07
CA ASN A 213 -12.51 5.92 -12.67
C ASN A 213 -11.06 5.46 -12.47
N ILE A 214 -10.27 5.47 -13.55
CA ILE A 214 -8.82 5.22 -13.52
C ILE A 214 -8.08 6.38 -14.20
N TYR A 215 -7.20 7.04 -13.45
CA TYR A 215 -6.46 8.22 -13.87
C TYR A 215 -4.94 8.06 -13.72
N GLY A 216 -4.21 8.63 -14.68
CA GLY A 216 -2.80 8.99 -14.53
C GLY A 216 -2.66 10.45 -14.92
N THR A 217 -2.51 11.35 -13.96
CA THR A 217 -2.73 12.79 -14.16
C THR A 217 -1.69 13.46 -15.04
N THR A 218 -0.46 12.94 -15.07
CA THR A 218 0.67 13.51 -15.84
C THR A 218 1.16 12.59 -16.96
N ASN A 219 0.69 11.33 -17.03
CA ASN A 219 1.20 10.37 -18.02
C ASN A 219 0.13 9.38 -18.53
N ARG A 220 0.03 8.17 -17.98
CA ARG A 220 -0.84 7.10 -18.50
C ARG A 220 -1.75 6.59 -17.39
N ALA A 221 -3.04 6.42 -17.66
CA ALA A 221 -3.95 5.78 -16.71
C ALA A 221 -3.50 4.35 -16.36
N ILE A 222 -3.16 3.58 -17.38
CA ILE A 222 -2.69 2.21 -17.26
C ILE A 222 -1.42 2.05 -18.10
N TYR A 223 -0.36 1.50 -17.50
CA TYR A 223 0.88 1.15 -18.16
C TYR A 223 1.17 -0.33 -17.95
N ILE A 224 1.33 -1.08 -19.05
CA ILE A 224 1.64 -2.50 -19.00
C ILE A 224 3.05 -2.71 -19.56
N ASN A 225 3.96 -3.14 -18.68
CA ASN A 225 5.31 -3.59 -19.02
C ASN A 225 5.44 -5.09 -18.69
N GLY A 226 4.55 -5.87 -19.28
CA GLY A 226 4.40 -7.30 -19.06
C GLY A 226 3.69 -7.96 -20.24
N SER A 227 3.27 -9.22 -20.10
CA SER A 227 2.58 -9.97 -21.13
C SER A 227 1.22 -10.48 -20.66
N ASN A 228 0.31 -10.75 -21.62
CA ASN A 228 -1.02 -11.34 -21.39
C ASN A 228 -1.83 -10.57 -20.32
N TYR A 229 -2.17 -9.32 -20.64
CA TYR A 229 -3.12 -8.51 -19.87
C TYR A 229 -4.42 -8.37 -20.64
N THR A 230 -5.55 -8.58 -19.97
CA THR A 230 -6.86 -8.21 -20.48
C THR A 230 -7.37 -7.00 -19.71
N ILE A 231 -7.72 -5.94 -20.44
CA ILE A 231 -8.32 -4.73 -19.87
C ILE A 231 -9.74 -4.62 -20.40
N THR A 232 -10.72 -4.57 -19.51
CA THR A 232 -12.13 -4.41 -19.85
C THR A 232 -12.67 -3.15 -19.19
N ASN A 233 -13.02 -2.16 -20.01
CA ASN A 233 -13.74 -0.98 -19.55
C ASN A 233 -15.25 -1.20 -19.74
N GLN A 234 -15.95 -1.42 -18.64
CA GLN A 234 -17.40 -1.64 -18.60
C GLN A 234 -18.15 -0.32 -18.77
N SER A 235 -19.46 -0.44 -19.00
CA SER A 235 -20.36 0.72 -19.05
C SER A 235 -20.23 1.58 -17.79
N GLY A 236 -20.11 2.89 -17.97
CA GLY A 236 -19.86 3.85 -16.87
C GLY A 236 -18.41 3.96 -16.42
N GLY A 237 -17.51 3.06 -16.86
CA GLY A 237 -16.09 3.15 -16.57
C GLY A 237 -15.39 4.24 -17.37
N LEU A 238 -14.51 5.00 -16.72
CA LEU A 238 -13.61 5.98 -17.34
C LEU A 238 -12.15 5.57 -17.12
N ILE A 239 -11.38 5.55 -18.21
CA ILE A 239 -9.93 5.41 -18.20
C ILE A 239 -9.36 6.62 -18.91
N ARG A 240 -8.56 7.45 -18.23
CA ARG A 240 -8.08 8.73 -18.76
C ARG A 240 -6.65 9.07 -18.33
N ALA A 241 -5.82 9.44 -19.30
CA ALA A 241 -4.62 10.22 -19.04
C ALA A 241 -5.01 11.69 -18.85
N GLY A 242 -4.57 12.31 -17.76
CA GLY A 242 -5.04 13.63 -17.31
C GLY A 242 -5.88 13.54 -16.02
N SER A 243 -6.01 14.67 -15.32
CA SER A 243 -6.79 14.76 -14.08
C SER A 243 -8.29 14.70 -14.32
N ASP A 244 -9.05 14.47 -13.25
CA ASP A 244 -10.49 14.71 -13.26
C ASP A 244 -10.77 16.16 -13.70
N GLY A 245 -11.75 16.33 -14.57
CA GLY A 245 -12.07 17.62 -15.21
C GLY A 245 -11.13 18.07 -16.34
N SER A 246 -10.05 17.34 -16.66
CA SER A 246 -9.23 17.67 -17.83
C SER A 246 -10.03 17.43 -19.11
N THR A 247 -10.45 18.53 -19.76
CA THR A 247 -10.98 18.53 -21.13
C THR A 247 -9.81 18.86 -22.06
N ASN A 248 -9.62 18.09 -23.14
CA ASN A 248 -8.62 18.41 -24.16
C ASN A 248 -8.72 19.88 -24.58
N THR A 249 -7.80 20.72 -24.11
CA THR A 249 -7.53 22.01 -24.72
C THR A 249 -6.37 21.79 -25.67
N SER A 250 -6.71 21.45 -26.91
CA SER A 250 -5.77 21.41 -28.04
C SER A 250 -5.12 22.77 -28.26
#